data_AF-S4PHL4-F1
#
_entry.id   AF-S4PHL4-F1
#
_cell.length_a   1.000
_cell.length_b   1.000
_cell.length_c   1.000
_cell.angle_alpha   90.00
_cell.angle_beta   90.00
_cell.angle_gamma   90.00
#
_symmetry.space_group_name_H-M   'P 1'
#
loop_
_entity.id
_entity.type
_entity.pdbx_description
1 polymer ?
#
loop_
_entity_poly.entity_id
_entity_poly.type
_entity_poly.pdbx_seq_one_letter_code
_entity_poly.pdbx_strand_id
1 'polypeptide(L)'
;MANEKPSMLNHSFSKKSSLLHRPSNILRPETPPLDLENVSETLLEKNIKASQMKFGFLGLGIMGGGIVKNLLNSGHKVLVWNRTGAKCKDFEKVGATIAVTPCDVVEEADITFSCVADPQAAKEMVFGNCGVLHCPSLEGKGYVEMTSIDADTSHDIVEAISGKGGRYLEAQIQGSKTQAEEGTLIILAAGDRTL
;
A
#
# COMPACT_ATOMS: atom_id res chain seq x y z
N MET A 1 -64.15 17.31 -55.52
CA MET A 1 -64.43 18.18 -54.34
C MET A 1 -63.46 17.79 -53.23
N ALA A 2 -63.05 18.79 -52.46
CA ALA A 2 -61.79 18.89 -51.72
C ALA A 2 -61.45 17.74 -50.75
N ASN A 3 -60.15 17.43 -50.66
CA ASN A 3 -59.57 16.66 -49.56
C ASN A 3 -58.49 17.55 -48.93
N GLU A 4 -58.83 18.22 -47.82
CA GLU A 4 -57.91 19.00 -46.99
C GLU A 4 -57.02 18.06 -46.17
N LYS A 5 -55.70 18.32 -46.18
CA LYS A 5 -54.76 17.79 -45.19
C LYS A 5 -54.31 18.96 -44.31
N PRO A 6 -54.37 18.86 -42.97
CA PRO A 6 -53.87 19.92 -42.10
C PRO A 6 -52.35 19.80 -41.90
N SER A 7 -51.71 20.96 -41.85
CA SER A 7 -50.32 21.20 -41.50
C SER A 7 -50.01 20.85 -40.05
N MET A 8 -48.82 20.29 -39.75
CA MET A 8 -48.18 20.48 -38.45
C MET A 8 -46.64 20.57 -38.57
N LEU A 9 -46.18 21.82 -38.40
CA LEU A 9 -45.10 22.27 -37.52
C LEU A 9 -43.80 21.42 -37.47
N ASN A 10 -42.77 21.95 -38.13
CA ASN A 10 -41.36 21.65 -37.87
C ASN A 10 -40.98 22.10 -36.45
N HIS A 11 -40.98 21.18 -35.49
CA HIS A 11 -40.32 21.41 -34.21
C HIS A 11 -38.82 21.11 -34.32
N SER A 12 -38.04 22.19 -34.35
CA SER A 12 -36.62 22.21 -34.06
C SER A 12 -36.35 21.59 -32.67
N PHE A 13 -35.73 20.41 -32.64
CA PHE A 13 -35.28 19.79 -31.40
C PHE A 13 -34.00 20.47 -30.89
N SER A 14 -34.22 21.32 -29.90
CA SER A 14 -33.41 21.61 -28.71
C SER A 14 -31.93 21.20 -28.72
N LYS A 15 -31.06 22.20 -28.54
CA LYS A 15 -29.62 22.09 -28.23
C LYS A 15 -29.37 20.99 -27.19
N LYS A 16 -28.68 19.92 -27.58
CA LYS A 16 -28.09 18.95 -26.64
C LYS A 16 -27.19 19.69 -25.66
N SER A 17 -27.49 19.53 -24.37
CA SER A 17 -26.67 20.01 -23.25
C SER A 17 -25.21 19.56 -23.43
N SER A 18 -24.30 20.52 -23.60
CA SER A 18 -22.86 20.29 -23.72
C SER A 18 -22.22 19.77 -22.42
N LEU A 19 -22.97 19.72 -21.31
CA LEU A 19 -22.46 19.37 -19.98
C LEU A 19 -22.23 17.86 -19.77
N LEU A 20 -22.65 17.01 -20.72
CA LEU A 20 -22.52 15.55 -20.60
C LEU A 20 -21.46 14.93 -21.54
N HIS A 21 -20.69 15.74 -22.29
CA HIS A 21 -19.57 15.25 -23.10
C HIS A 21 -18.34 15.00 -22.21
N ARG A 22 -18.42 14.06 -21.28
CA ARG A 22 -17.21 13.52 -20.63
C ARG A 22 -16.46 12.69 -21.67
N PRO A 23 -15.21 13.02 -22.00
CA PRO A 23 -14.40 12.19 -22.89
C PRO A 23 -14.35 10.77 -22.32
N SER A 24 -14.69 9.77 -23.13
CA SER A 24 -14.66 8.35 -22.73
C SER A 24 -13.26 7.89 -22.33
N ASN A 25 -12.22 8.57 -22.83
CA ASN A 25 -10.81 8.26 -22.57
C ASN A 25 -10.05 9.54 -22.17
N ILE A 26 -10.04 9.85 -20.88
CA ILE A 26 -9.06 10.78 -20.32
C ILE A 26 -7.83 9.94 -19.98
N LEU A 27 -6.72 10.17 -20.69
CA LEU A 27 -5.44 9.57 -20.32
C LEU A 27 -5.10 10.02 -18.90
N ARG A 28 -4.84 9.06 -18.00
CA ARG A 28 -4.36 9.40 -16.66
C ARG A 28 -2.95 9.98 -16.82
N PRO A 29 -2.65 11.14 -16.22
CA PRO A 29 -1.29 11.63 -16.15
C PRO A 29 -0.37 10.53 -15.60
N GLU A 30 0.82 10.40 -16.16
CA GLU A 30 1.81 9.50 -15.58
C GLU A 30 2.15 9.97 -14.18
N THR A 31 2.21 9.02 -13.24
CA THR A 31 2.63 9.31 -11.88
C THR A 31 4.15 9.45 -11.89
N PRO A 32 4.72 10.60 -11.46
CA PRO A 32 6.17 10.76 -11.41
C PRO A 32 6.82 9.63 -10.61
N PRO A 33 8.03 9.18 -11.00
CA PRO A 33 8.76 8.18 -10.23
C PRO A 33 9.04 8.69 -8.82
N LEU A 34 9.13 7.76 -7.88
CA LEU A 34 9.51 8.06 -6.51
C LEU A 34 11.01 8.39 -6.47
N ASP A 35 11.36 9.57 -5.98
CA ASP A 35 12.76 9.90 -5.65
C ASP A 35 13.12 9.25 -4.32
N LEU A 36 13.96 8.22 -4.37
CA LEU A 36 14.35 7.43 -3.20
C LEU A 36 15.46 8.09 -2.36
N GLU A 37 16.31 8.92 -2.97
CA GLU A 37 17.49 9.48 -2.30
C GLU A 37 17.15 10.79 -1.57
N ASN A 38 16.15 11.53 -2.03
CA ASN A 38 15.76 12.79 -1.41
C ASN A 38 15.18 12.57 0.00
N VAL A 39 15.84 13.14 1.01
CA VAL A 39 15.40 13.11 2.41
C VAL A 39 14.41 14.25 2.66
N SER A 40 13.24 13.96 3.23
CA SER A 40 12.23 14.99 3.50
C SER A 40 12.64 15.92 4.65
N GLU A 41 12.18 17.18 4.62
CA GLU A 41 12.39 18.14 5.71
C GLU A 41 11.87 17.58 7.05
N THR A 42 10.69 16.96 7.04
CA THR A 42 10.12 16.31 8.22
C THR A 42 11.06 15.26 8.82
N LEU A 43 11.74 14.47 7.98
CA LEU A 43 12.65 13.45 8.49
C LEU A 43 13.93 14.07 9.08
N LEU A 44 14.46 15.12 8.44
CA LEU A 44 15.61 15.88 8.95
C LEU A 44 15.31 16.52 10.31
N GLU A 45 14.11 17.09 10.47
CA GLU A 45 13.68 17.72 11.72
C GLU A 45 13.51 16.73 12.87
N LYS A 46 13.01 15.52 12.58
CA LYS A 46 12.72 14.50 13.60
C LYS A 46 13.96 13.87 14.24
N ASN A 47 15.15 14.05 13.66
CA ASN A 47 16.43 13.50 14.14
C ASN A 47 16.32 12.03 14.60
N ILE A 48 15.72 11.19 13.75
CA ILE A 48 15.45 9.78 14.05
C ILE A 48 16.77 9.02 14.20
N LYS A 49 16.89 8.26 15.30
CA LYS A 49 17.97 7.27 15.46
C LYS A 49 17.48 5.91 14.96
N ALA A 50 18.22 5.32 14.04
CA ALA A 50 17.91 3.99 13.53
C ALA A 50 17.83 2.94 14.66
N SER A 51 16.74 2.15 14.64
CA SER A 51 16.57 0.95 15.46
C SER A 51 17.60 -0.11 15.09
N GLN A 52 17.95 -0.97 16.05
CA GLN A 52 18.78 -2.16 15.79
C GLN A 52 17.99 -3.31 15.15
N MET A 53 16.66 -3.22 15.15
CA MET A 53 15.77 -4.21 14.56
C MET A 53 15.86 -4.19 13.03
N LYS A 54 15.56 -5.34 12.42
CA LYS A 54 15.33 -5.48 10.99
C LYS A 54 13.84 -5.34 10.69
N PHE A 55 13.51 -4.49 9.74
CA PHE A 55 12.14 -4.32 9.27
C PHE A 55 11.92 -5.03 7.95
N GLY A 56 10.83 -5.78 7.85
CA GLY A 56 10.34 -6.36 6.61
C GLY A 56 9.24 -5.48 6.02
N PHE A 57 9.13 -5.41 4.70
CA PHE A 57 8.06 -4.66 4.03
C PHE A 57 7.51 -5.43 2.83
N LEU A 58 6.22 -5.73 2.88
CA LEU A 58 5.47 -6.41 1.83
C LEU A 58 4.61 -5.38 1.09
N GLY A 59 4.95 -5.14 -0.17
CA GLY A 59 4.20 -4.24 -1.06
C GLY A 59 4.90 -2.90 -1.30
N LEU A 60 5.40 -2.70 -2.52
CA LEU A 60 6.07 -1.48 -2.97
C LEU A 60 5.15 -0.69 -3.91
N GLY A 61 3.92 -0.47 -3.44
CA GLY A 61 2.91 0.35 -4.11
C GLY A 61 3.17 1.86 -3.95
N ILE A 62 2.16 2.67 -4.28
CA ILE A 62 2.23 4.13 -4.13
C ILE A 62 2.52 4.52 -2.67
N MET A 63 1.79 3.92 -1.72
CA MET A 63 1.96 4.21 -0.29
C MET A 63 3.20 3.51 0.28
N GLY A 64 3.27 2.19 0.11
CA GLY A 64 4.39 1.38 0.63
C GLY A 64 5.76 1.86 0.18
N GLY A 65 5.90 2.30 -1.08
CA GLY A 65 7.17 2.84 -1.58
C GLY A 65 7.64 4.09 -0.83
N GLY A 66 6.75 5.05 -0.57
CA GLY A 66 7.07 6.24 0.22
C GLY A 66 7.43 5.91 1.67
N ILE A 67 6.75 4.93 2.26
CA ILE A 67 7.05 4.47 3.63
C ILE A 67 8.44 3.83 3.69
N VAL A 68 8.74 2.89 2.77
CA VAL A 68 10.05 2.21 2.71
C VAL A 68 11.17 3.21 2.44
N LYS A 69 10.97 4.17 1.53
CA LYS A 69 11.93 5.26 1.31
C LYS A 69 12.29 5.95 2.63
N ASN A 70 11.28 6.35 3.41
CA ASN A 70 11.51 7.04 4.67
C ASN A 70 12.20 6.15 5.72
N LEU A 71 11.87 4.85 5.78
CA LEU A 71 12.57 3.91 6.65
C LEU A 71 14.06 3.81 6.29
N LEU A 72 14.39 3.70 5.00
CA LEU A 72 15.77 3.64 4.51
C LEU A 72 16.53 4.94 4.76
N ASN A 73 15.92 6.09 4.45
CA ASN A 73 16.53 7.41 4.68
C ASN A 73 16.71 7.74 6.17
N SER A 74 15.99 7.04 7.05
CA SER A 74 16.19 7.09 8.51
C SER A 74 17.34 6.19 9.00
N GLY A 75 17.98 5.44 8.09
CA GLY A 75 19.08 4.52 8.39
C GLY A 75 18.64 3.15 8.91
N HIS A 76 17.36 2.79 8.80
CA HIS A 76 16.90 1.47 9.22
C HIS A 76 17.29 0.37 8.23
N LYS A 77 17.46 -0.85 8.75
CA LYS A 77 17.65 -2.05 7.93
C LYS A 77 16.30 -2.53 7.43
N VAL A 78 16.08 -2.50 6.12
CA VAL A 78 14.79 -2.87 5.53
C VAL A 78 14.97 -4.00 4.52
N LEU A 79 14.23 -5.08 4.72
CA LEU A 79 14.01 -6.15 3.76
C LEU A 79 12.70 -5.87 3.02
N VAL A 80 12.71 -5.99 1.71
CA VAL A 80 11.55 -5.69 0.87
C VAL A 80 11.16 -6.89 0.02
N TRP A 81 9.86 -7.04 -0.15
CA TRP A 81 9.29 -7.93 -1.14
C TRP A 81 8.11 -7.26 -1.84
N ASN A 82 7.98 -7.55 -3.13
CA ASN A 82 6.84 -7.14 -3.92
C ASN A 82 6.56 -8.16 -5.02
N ARG A 83 5.28 -8.47 -5.26
CA ARG A 83 4.84 -9.42 -6.29
C ARG A 83 5.49 -9.17 -7.66
N THR A 84 5.64 -7.91 -8.04
CA THR A 84 6.42 -7.51 -9.20
C THR A 84 7.85 -7.20 -8.76
N GLY A 85 8.75 -8.19 -8.82
CA GLY A 85 10.12 -8.07 -8.31
C GLY A 85 10.96 -6.95 -8.95
N ALA A 86 10.61 -6.52 -10.18
CA ALA A 86 11.28 -5.37 -10.82
C ALA A 86 11.17 -4.08 -9.99
N LYS A 87 10.10 -3.91 -9.19
CA LYS A 87 9.94 -2.75 -8.30
C LYS A 87 10.94 -2.73 -7.14
N CYS A 88 11.44 -3.90 -6.72
CA CYS A 88 12.39 -3.99 -5.61
C CYS A 88 13.79 -3.46 -6.00
N LYS A 89 14.14 -3.51 -7.30
CA LYS A 89 15.48 -3.15 -7.79
C LYS A 89 15.86 -1.70 -7.50
N ASP A 90 14.91 -0.78 -7.50
CA ASP A 90 15.22 0.62 -7.20
C ASP A 90 15.51 0.83 -5.71
N PHE A 91 14.83 0.08 -4.83
CA PHE A 91 15.08 0.12 -3.39
C PHE A 91 16.40 -0.57 -3.00
N GLU A 92 16.80 -1.62 -3.72
CA GLU A 92 18.09 -2.28 -3.51
C GLU A 92 19.28 -1.32 -3.74
N LYS A 93 19.19 -0.46 -4.77
CA LYS A 93 20.23 0.54 -5.07
C LYS A 93 20.46 1.52 -3.92
N VAL A 94 19.43 1.78 -3.12
CA VAL A 94 19.48 2.69 -1.96
C VAL A 94 19.55 1.95 -0.62
N GLY A 95 19.90 0.66 -0.64
CA GLY A 95 20.28 -0.10 0.57
C GLY A 95 19.22 -1.05 1.14
N ALA A 96 18.08 -1.25 0.47
CA ALA A 96 17.16 -2.32 0.86
C ALA A 96 17.72 -3.71 0.51
N THR A 97 17.39 -4.71 1.31
CA THR A 97 17.67 -6.11 0.98
C THR A 97 16.44 -6.73 0.30
N ILE A 98 16.60 -7.43 -0.82
CA ILE A 98 15.48 -8.06 -1.54
C ILE A 98 15.29 -9.49 -1.02
N ALA A 99 14.08 -9.81 -0.59
CA ALA A 99 13.64 -11.17 -0.30
C ALA A 99 12.92 -11.80 -1.51
N VAL A 100 12.84 -13.13 -1.55
CA VAL A 100 12.23 -13.87 -2.68
C VAL A 100 10.73 -14.10 -2.46
N THR A 101 10.31 -14.30 -1.22
CA THR A 101 8.92 -14.56 -0.82
C THR A 101 8.51 -13.77 0.44
N PRO A 102 7.21 -13.60 0.71
CA PRO A 102 6.75 -13.02 1.98
C PRO A 102 7.22 -13.82 3.21
N CYS A 103 7.32 -15.15 3.09
CA CYS A 103 7.89 -16.02 4.13
C CYS A 103 9.34 -15.65 4.46
N ASP A 104 10.19 -15.45 3.45
CA ASP A 104 11.60 -15.08 3.66
C ASP A 104 11.73 -13.73 4.36
N VAL A 105 10.84 -12.78 4.05
CA VAL A 105 10.81 -11.47 4.73
C VAL A 105 10.55 -11.63 6.21
N VAL A 106 9.48 -12.36 6.59
CA VAL A 106 9.13 -12.51 8.00
C VAL A 106 10.15 -13.37 8.74
N GLU A 107 10.77 -14.35 8.09
CA GLU A 107 11.80 -15.19 8.70
C GLU A 107 13.02 -14.36 9.14
N GLU A 108 13.43 -13.39 8.34
CA GLU A 108 14.60 -12.55 8.63
C GLU A 108 14.30 -11.26 9.41
N ALA A 109 13.08 -10.74 9.34
CA ALA A 109 12.68 -9.50 10.00
C ALA A 109 12.17 -9.72 11.43
N ASP A 110 12.38 -8.71 12.28
CA ASP A 110 11.80 -8.65 13.62
C ASP A 110 10.34 -8.15 13.55
N ILE A 111 10.09 -7.13 12.70
CA ILE A 111 8.76 -6.57 12.44
C ILE A 111 8.56 -6.47 10.93
N THR A 112 7.48 -7.03 10.42
CA THR A 112 7.11 -7.00 9.00
C THR A 112 5.86 -6.15 8.81
N PHE A 113 5.94 -5.15 7.94
CA PHE A 113 4.81 -4.33 7.51
C PHE A 113 4.20 -4.87 6.22
N SER A 114 2.89 -4.77 6.07
CA SER A 114 2.14 -5.09 4.85
C SER A 114 1.37 -3.87 4.38
N CYS A 115 1.54 -3.47 3.12
CA CYS A 115 0.81 -2.36 2.52
C CYS A 115 0.55 -2.67 1.04
N VAL A 116 -0.54 -3.39 0.78
CA VAL A 116 -0.91 -3.92 -0.53
C VAL A 116 -2.21 -3.30 -1.06
N ALA A 117 -2.74 -3.82 -2.17
CA ALA A 117 -3.77 -3.13 -2.94
C ALA A 117 -5.17 -3.21 -2.32
N ASP A 118 -5.51 -4.35 -1.73
CA ASP A 118 -6.87 -4.69 -1.32
C ASP A 118 -6.87 -5.84 -0.27
N PRO A 119 -8.02 -6.14 0.36
CA PRO A 119 -8.11 -7.20 1.36
C PRO A 119 -7.71 -8.59 0.86
N GLN A 120 -7.98 -8.90 -0.42
CA GLN A 120 -7.62 -10.19 -1.01
C GLN A 120 -6.10 -10.32 -1.11
N ALA A 121 -5.41 -9.28 -1.58
CA ALA A 121 -3.96 -9.24 -1.62
C ALA A 121 -3.35 -9.36 -0.21
N ALA A 122 -3.96 -8.75 0.81
CA ALA A 122 -3.50 -8.86 2.20
C ALA A 122 -3.61 -10.31 2.70
N LYS A 123 -4.75 -10.98 2.46
CA LYS A 123 -4.89 -12.42 2.75
C LYS A 123 -3.87 -13.26 2.00
N GLU A 124 -3.58 -12.96 0.73
CA GLU A 124 -2.56 -13.67 -0.05
C GLU A 124 -1.15 -13.50 0.52
N MET A 125 -0.81 -12.36 1.13
CA MET A 125 0.49 -12.20 1.81
C MET A 125 0.65 -13.17 2.98
N VAL A 126 -0.46 -13.48 3.67
CA VAL A 126 -0.46 -14.27 4.89
C VAL A 126 -0.67 -15.75 4.60
N PHE A 127 -1.78 -16.08 3.93
CA PHE A 127 -2.26 -17.44 3.67
C PHE A 127 -1.84 -18.00 2.31
N GLY A 128 -1.37 -17.14 1.40
CA GLY A 128 -0.99 -17.56 0.05
C GLY A 128 0.25 -18.44 0.03
N ASN A 129 0.57 -18.97 -1.15
CA ASN A 129 1.76 -19.79 -1.33
C ASN A 129 3.03 -19.01 -1.00
N CYS A 130 3.90 -19.61 -0.18
CA CYS A 130 5.07 -18.93 0.40
C CYS A 130 4.73 -17.63 1.16
N GLY A 131 3.49 -17.49 1.63
CA GLY A 131 3.04 -16.41 2.50
C GLY A 131 3.65 -16.47 3.89
N VAL A 132 3.31 -15.49 4.73
CA VAL A 132 3.84 -15.35 6.10
C VAL A 132 3.64 -16.61 6.94
N LEU A 133 2.50 -17.30 6.79
CA LEU A 133 2.22 -18.53 7.53
C LEU A 133 3.04 -19.73 7.07
N HIS A 134 3.83 -19.63 6.01
CA HIS A 134 4.79 -20.68 5.67
C HIS A 134 6.07 -20.61 6.51
N CYS A 135 6.28 -19.51 7.25
CA CYS A 135 7.41 -19.40 8.18
C CYS A 135 7.29 -20.47 9.27
N PRO A 136 8.39 -21.20 9.60
CA PRO A 136 8.35 -22.28 10.60
C PRO A 136 7.88 -21.82 11.98
N SER A 137 8.25 -20.61 12.40
CA SER A 137 7.84 -20.01 13.67
C SER A 137 7.69 -18.49 13.54
N LEU A 138 6.62 -17.94 14.13
CA LEU A 138 6.45 -16.49 14.26
C LEU A 138 6.78 -15.97 15.66
N GLU A 139 7.34 -16.81 16.53
CA GLU A 139 7.72 -16.40 17.88
C GLU A 139 8.70 -15.21 17.88
N GLY A 140 8.39 -14.18 18.66
CA GLY A 140 9.16 -12.95 18.74
C GLY A 140 8.96 -11.98 17.56
N LYS A 141 8.23 -12.39 16.50
CA LYS A 141 8.02 -11.60 15.29
C LYS A 141 6.75 -10.75 15.39
N GLY A 142 6.81 -9.56 14.78
CA GLY A 142 5.67 -8.67 14.63
C GLY A 142 5.18 -8.61 13.18
N TYR A 143 3.86 -8.56 12.99
CA TYR A 143 3.22 -8.30 11.72
C TYR A 143 2.32 -7.07 11.83
N VAL A 144 2.58 -6.06 11.01
CA VAL A 144 1.85 -4.79 11.01
C VAL A 144 1.10 -4.66 9.69
N GLU A 145 -0.23 -4.75 9.74
CA GLU A 145 -1.07 -4.62 8.55
C GLU A 145 -1.50 -3.17 8.35
N MET A 146 -1.09 -2.55 7.23
CA MET A 146 -1.34 -1.15 6.89
C MET A 146 -2.27 -0.98 5.69
N THR A 147 -2.72 -2.09 5.10
CA THR A 147 -3.69 -2.12 4.01
C THR A 147 -5.07 -1.76 4.53
N SER A 148 -5.80 -0.96 3.77
CA SER A 148 -7.22 -0.69 4.05
C SER A 148 -8.03 -1.98 3.88
N ILE A 149 -8.33 -2.64 4.99
CA ILE A 149 -9.09 -3.89 5.05
C ILE A 149 -10.32 -3.77 5.94
N ASP A 150 -11.28 -4.67 5.74
CA ASP A 150 -12.43 -4.82 6.64
C ASP A 150 -12.04 -5.57 7.93
N ALA A 151 -12.88 -5.44 8.94
CA ALA A 151 -12.63 -6.02 10.27
C ALA A 151 -12.53 -7.56 10.24
N ASP A 152 -13.32 -8.24 9.39
CA ASP A 152 -13.30 -9.69 9.30
C ASP A 152 -11.97 -10.17 8.69
N THR A 153 -11.50 -9.49 7.64
CA THR A 153 -10.16 -9.75 7.06
C THR A 153 -9.04 -9.50 8.08
N SER A 154 -9.12 -8.42 8.86
CA SER A 154 -8.16 -8.14 9.94
C SER A 154 -8.18 -9.25 10.99
N HIS A 155 -9.37 -9.71 11.39
CA HIS A 155 -9.58 -10.79 12.36
C HIS A 155 -8.96 -12.12 11.90
N ASP A 156 -9.22 -12.53 10.65
CA ASP A 156 -8.63 -13.74 10.08
C ASP A 156 -7.09 -13.70 10.16
N ILE A 157 -6.49 -12.55 9.82
CA ILE A 157 -5.03 -12.40 9.81
C ILE A 157 -4.48 -12.45 11.23
N VAL A 158 -5.06 -11.73 12.20
CA VAL A 158 -4.56 -11.77 13.59
C VAL A 158 -4.67 -13.17 14.19
N GLU A 159 -5.77 -13.89 13.96
CA GLU A 159 -5.94 -15.25 14.47
C GLU A 159 -4.82 -16.16 13.93
N ALA A 160 -4.53 -16.06 12.63
CA ALA A 160 -3.51 -16.90 12.01
C ALA A 160 -2.08 -16.54 12.46
N ILE A 161 -1.75 -15.26 12.56
CA ILE A 161 -0.44 -14.78 13.01
C ILE A 161 -0.20 -15.16 14.48
N SER A 162 -1.17 -14.87 15.35
CA SER A 162 -1.08 -15.19 16.78
C SER A 162 -1.15 -16.69 17.05
N GLY A 163 -1.90 -17.45 16.26
CA GLY A 163 -1.90 -18.92 16.31
C GLY A 163 -0.53 -19.56 16.03
N LYS A 164 0.38 -18.84 15.36
CA LYS A 164 1.78 -19.22 15.14
C LYS A 164 2.78 -18.56 16.10
N GLY A 165 2.31 -17.87 17.14
CA GLY A 165 3.12 -17.21 18.15
C GLY A 165 3.60 -15.81 17.78
N GLY A 166 3.12 -15.25 16.66
CA GLY A 166 3.43 -13.89 16.24
C GLY A 166 2.56 -12.83 16.92
N ARG A 167 3.03 -11.59 16.88
CA ARG A 167 2.28 -10.41 17.33
C ARG A 167 1.68 -9.68 16.13
N TYR A 168 0.49 -9.10 16.32
CA TYR A 168 -0.23 -8.42 15.26
C TYR A 168 -0.66 -7.02 15.70
N LEU A 169 -0.53 -6.06 14.77
CA LEU A 169 -1.03 -4.70 14.90
C LEU A 169 -1.66 -4.29 13.56
N GLU A 170 -2.89 -3.79 13.56
CA GLU A 170 -3.42 -3.06 12.42
C GLU A 170 -3.02 -1.59 12.54
N ALA A 171 -2.57 -0.99 11.44
CA ALA A 171 -2.03 0.37 11.40
C ALA A 171 -2.55 1.10 10.16
N GLN A 172 -3.82 1.50 10.21
CA GLN A 172 -4.50 2.19 9.13
C GLN A 172 -3.82 3.53 8.84
N ILE A 173 -3.45 3.75 7.58
CA ILE A 173 -2.82 4.99 7.13
C ILE A 173 -3.81 5.95 6.50
N GLN A 174 -3.68 7.24 6.84
CA GLN A 174 -4.39 8.34 6.18
C GLN A 174 -3.39 9.32 5.58
N GLY A 175 -3.58 9.63 4.32
CA GLY A 175 -2.79 10.62 3.59
C GLY A 175 -2.71 10.34 2.09
N SER A 176 -2.00 11.20 1.40
CA SER A 176 -1.74 11.14 -0.04
C SER A 176 -0.38 10.49 -0.34
N LYS A 177 -0.12 10.25 -1.63
CA LYS A 177 1.20 9.85 -2.14
C LYS A 177 2.30 10.78 -1.60
N THR A 178 2.14 12.09 -1.75
CA THR A 178 3.12 13.09 -1.30
C THR A 178 3.41 12.96 0.20
N GLN A 179 2.39 12.78 1.02
CA GLN A 179 2.58 12.61 2.47
C GLN A 179 3.28 11.28 2.83
N ALA A 180 3.09 10.22 2.03
CA ALA A 180 3.86 9.00 2.16
C ALA A 180 5.34 9.22 1.81
N GLU A 181 5.63 10.02 0.78
CA GLU A 181 7.00 10.36 0.38
C GLU A 181 7.70 11.28 1.39
N GLU A 182 6.95 12.17 2.03
CA GLU A 182 7.45 13.15 2.99
C GLU A 182 7.51 12.63 4.43
N GLY A 183 6.90 11.48 4.73
CA GLY A 183 6.89 10.92 6.09
C GLY A 183 5.90 11.64 7.03
N THR A 184 4.80 12.14 6.47
CA THR A 184 3.77 12.95 7.16
C THR A 184 2.40 12.26 7.19
N LEU A 185 2.34 10.95 6.95
CA LEU A 185 1.13 10.15 7.10
C LEU A 185 0.63 10.16 8.54
N ILE A 186 -0.69 10.11 8.70
CA ILE A 186 -1.34 9.82 9.97
C ILE A 186 -1.55 8.32 10.07
N ILE A 187 -1.12 7.71 11.18
CA ILE A 187 -1.25 6.27 11.43
C ILE A 187 -2.22 6.08 12.59
N LEU A 188 -3.28 5.30 12.36
CA LEU A 188 -4.23 4.88 13.39
C LEU A 188 -3.99 3.40 13.68
N ALA A 189 -3.46 3.10 14.86
CA ALA A 189 -3.08 1.75 15.23
C ALA A 189 -4.00 1.12 16.28
N ALA A 190 -4.26 -0.18 16.13
CA ALA A 190 -4.95 -1.01 17.12
C ALA A 190 -4.36 -2.43 17.12
N GLY A 191 -4.44 -3.13 18.27
CA GLY A 191 -3.88 -4.47 18.43
C GLY A 191 -2.87 -4.55 19.58
N ASP A 192 -1.80 -5.32 19.41
CA ASP A 192 -0.80 -5.56 20.44
C ASP A 192 0.02 -4.29 20.75
N ARG A 193 -0.12 -3.75 21.95
CA ARG A 193 0.59 -2.53 22.41
C ARG A 193 2.11 -2.69 22.51
N THR A 194 2.61 -3.92 22.54
CA THR A 194 4.06 -4.20 22.62
C THR A 194 4.74 -4.18 21.25
N LEU A 195 3.95 -4.15 20.18
CA LEU A 195 4.40 -4.02 18.79
C LEU A 195 4.36 -2.54 18.36
#